data_AF-A0A7X2J1D2-F1
#
_entry.id   AF-A0A7X2J1D2-F1
#
_cell.length_a   1.000
_cell.length_b   1.000
_cell.length_c   1.000
_cell.angle_alpha   90.00
_cell.angle_beta   90.00
_cell.angle_gamma   90.00
#
_symmetry.space_group_name_H-M   'P 1'
#
loop_
_entity.id
_entity.type
_entity.pdbx_description
1 polymer ?
#
loop_
_entity_poly.entity_id
_entity_poly.type
_entity_poly.pdbx_seq_one_letter_code
_entity_poly.pdbx_strand_id
1 'polypeptide(L)'
;MKKALLTGISAAMLLSPFVAITAPATSAAAVTATVAASPAYKEAVTQGNVLASRVKAYSAAINSGDIVAIDALYDGVTKQLKVVESSIGKVSGAANRAELLSKYVTPAKKEIERTIYEVSQYRLVLNILMNLTENEEYEAYDADMTKLERLKKRAVAIKEAGKYSPLHADINLDLRYLEAGAASVNLSIYDMTVEYFVDEEEEIFEAELYYDDLTRYLKQAESKIGQVPSPKARVKLLADFVQPAKVTVERVKYEVSQVRLLDKVEVLAKAGKITEAKAELAKLDRLRDRAAAIKEAGKYQALPKAVDADIRFYEQQLRAQYKL
;
A
#
# COMPACT_ATOMS: atom_id res chain seq x y z
N MET A 1 21.64 -17.01 9.79
CA MET A 1 20.95 -15.85 9.16
C MET A 1 20.96 -16.03 7.65
N LYS A 2 19.88 -16.59 7.09
CA LYS A 2 19.73 -16.86 5.66
C LYS A 2 19.29 -15.58 4.95
N LYS A 3 20.18 -14.99 4.14
CA LYS A 3 19.84 -13.87 3.25
C LYS A 3 18.96 -14.41 2.12
N ALA A 4 17.68 -14.07 2.14
CA ALA A 4 16.77 -14.35 1.03
C ALA A 4 17.10 -13.41 -0.14
N LEU A 5 17.55 -13.99 -1.25
CA LEU A 5 17.75 -13.31 -2.52
C LEU A 5 16.39 -12.82 -3.04
N LEU A 6 16.19 -11.51 -3.09
CA LEU A 6 15.19 -10.90 -3.96
C LEU A 6 15.66 -11.07 -5.41
N THR A 7 15.10 -12.04 -6.10
CA THR A 7 15.25 -12.19 -7.54
C THR A 7 14.51 -11.05 -8.24
N GLY A 8 15.28 -10.06 -8.68
CA GLY A 8 14.82 -9.05 -9.62
C GLY A 8 14.44 -9.71 -10.94
N ILE A 9 13.18 -9.58 -11.33
CA ILE A 9 12.76 -9.81 -12.71
C ILE A 9 13.31 -8.63 -13.52
N SER A 10 14.57 -8.75 -13.93
CA SER A 10 15.16 -7.90 -14.95
C SER A 10 14.38 -8.10 -16.23
N ALA A 11 13.72 -7.05 -16.70
CA ALA A 11 13.19 -6.99 -18.06
C ALA A 11 14.38 -7.00 -19.03
N ALA A 12 14.82 -8.20 -19.40
CA ALA A 12 15.81 -8.40 -20.45
C ALA A 12 15.16 -8.09 -21.80
N MET A 13 15.17 -6.82 -22.21
CA MET A 13 15.00 -6.48 -23.62
C MET A 13 16.27 -6.89 -24.37
N LEU A 14 16.23 -8.09 -24.95
CA LEU A 14 17.24 -8.60 -25.88
C LEU A 14 17.21 -7.76 -27.17
N LEU A 15 18.12 -6.79 -27.27
CA LEU A 15 18.48 -6.14 -28.53
C LEU A 15 19.52 -7.01 -29.24
N SER A 16 19.08 -7.81 -30.22
CA SER A 16 19.98 -8.59 -31.08
C SER A 16 20.44 -7.75 -32.29
N PRO A 17 21.73 -7.82 -32.68
CA PRO A 17 22.24 -7.18 -33.89
C PRO A 17 21.80 -7.97 -35.14
N PHE A 18 21.04 -7.33 -36.03
CA PHE A 18 20.69 -7.90 -37.33
C PHE A 18 21.87 -7.77 -38.30
N VAL A 19 22.38 -8.90 -38.77
CA VAL A 19 23.29 -8.99 -39.93
C VAL A 19 22.46 -8.85 -41.20
N ALA A 20 22.78 -7.86 -42.03
CA ALA A 20 22.09 -7.60 -43.29
C ALA A 20 22.63 -8.52 -44.40
N ILE A 21 21.80 -9.45 -44.86
CA ILE A 21 22.02 -10.24 -46.08
C ILE A 21 21.32 -9.51 -47.23
N THR A 22 22.09 -8.97 -48.17
CA THR A 22 21.57 -8.27 -49.34
C THR A 22 21.20 -9.26 -50.44
N ALA A 23 19.91 -9.62 -50.53
CA ALA A 23 19.32 -10.30 -51.67
C ALA A 23 18.77 -9.27 -52.69
N PRO A 24 18.75 -9.58 -54.00
CA PRO A 24 18.29 -8.66 -55.04
C PRO A 24 16.80 -8.34 -54.91
N ALA A 25 16.47 -7.05 -55.04
CA ALA A 25 15.13 -6.51 -54.88
C ALA A 25 14.19 -6.94 -56.02
N THR A 26 13.38 -7.96 -55.77
CA THR A 26 12.15 -8.19 -56.52
C THR A 26 11.17 -7.05 -56.23
N SER A 27 10.58 -6.49 -57.28
CA SER A 27 9.75 -5.28 -57.24
C SER A 27 8.64 -5.36 -56.17
N ALA A 28 8.74 -4.49 -55.16
CA ALA A 28 7.87 -4.46 -53.97
C ALA A 28 6.38 -4.17 -54.23
N ALA A 29 6.00 -3.76 -55.44
CA ALA A 29 4.66 -3.25 -55.74
C ALA A 29 3.62 -4.34 -56.11
N ALA A 30 4.03 -5.55 -56.53
CA ALA A 30 3.09 -6.60 -56.97
C ALA A 30 2.76 -7.65 -55.89
N VAL A 31 3.46 -7.64 -54.76
CA VAL A 31 3.28 -8.58 -53.64
C VAL A 31 2.30 -8.03 -52.57
N THR A 32 1.89 -6.77 -52.67
CA THR A 32 1.03 -6.11 -51.67
C THR A 32 -0.46 -6.48 -51.80
N ALA A 33 -0.99 -6.65 -53.02
CA ALA A 33 -2.42 -6.90 -53.22
C ALA A 33 -2.86 -8.33 -52.83
N THR A 34 -2.05 -9.34 -53.13
CA THR A 34 -2.38 -10.75 -52.86
C THR A 34 -2.31 -11.09 -51.38
N VAL A 35 -1.39 -10.48 -50.62
CA VAL A 35 -1.27 -10.74 -49.18
C VAL A 35 -2.39 -10.08 -48.38
N ALA A 36 -2.79 -8.86 -48.75
CA ALA A 36 -3.93 -8.17 -48.14
C ALA A 36 -5.27 -8.92 -48.33
N ALA A 37 -5.38 -9.73 -49.39
CA ALA A 37 -6.55 -10.56 -49.65
C ALA A 37 -6.62 -11.85 -48.80
N SER A 38 -5.51 -12.26 -48.17
CA SER A 38 -5.44 -13.52 -47.41
C SER A 38 -6.37 -13.52 -46.18
N PRO A 39 -7.00 -14.66 -45.83
CA PRO A 39 -7.85 -14.76 -44.64
C PRO A 39 -7.14 -14.35 -43.34
N ALA A 40 -5.86 -14.70 -43.18
CA ALA A 40 -5.06 -14.36 -42.01
C ALA A 40 -4.82 -12.85 -41.87
N TYR A 41 -4.54 -12.14 -42.98
CA TYR A 41 -4.37 -10.69 -42.96
C TYR A 41 -5.69 -10.00 -42.59
N LYS A 42 -6.81 -10.42 -43.19
CA LYS A 42 -8.15 -9.88 -42.88
C LYS A 42 -8.50 -10.08 -41.41
N GLU A 43 -8.26 -11.27 -40.87
CA GLU A 43 -8.51 -11.56 -39.45
C GLU A 43 -7.65 -10.68 -38.54
N ALA A 44 -6.34 -10.53 -38.84
CA ALA A 44 -5.46 -9.66 -38.07
C ALA A 44 -5.92 -8.18 -38.10
N VAL A 45 -6.39 -7.69 -39.25
CA VAL A 45 -6.98 -6.35 -39.36
C VAL A 45 -8.27 -6.23 -38.55
N THR A 46 -9.17 -7.22 -38.61
CA THR A 46 -10.40 -7.24 -37.82
C THR A 46 -10.10 -7.16 -36.33
N GLN A 47 -9.22 -8.03 -35.82
CA GLN A 47 -8.83 -8.02 -34.41
C GLN A 47 -8.09 -6.72 -34.03
N GLY A 48 -7.26 -6.19 -34.94
CA GLY A 48 -6.57 -4.91 -34.77
C GLY A 48 -7.53 -3.73 -34.62
N ASN A 49 -8.61 -3.70 -35.41
CA ASN A 49 -9.65 -2.67 -35.29
C ASN A 49 -10.40 -2.77 -33.95
N VAL A 50 -10.68 -3.97 -33.46
CA VAL A 50 -11.27 -4.19 -32.13
C VAL A 50 -10.34 -3.65 -31.03
N LEU A 51 -9.03 -3.94 -31.12
CA LEU A 51 -8.04 -3.40 -30.18
C LEU A 51 -7.98 -1.86 -30.25
N ALA A 52 -7.94 -1.28 -31.45
CA ALA A 52 -7.90 0.17 -31.62
C ALA A 52 -9.11 0.87 -30.98
N SER A 53 -10.31 0.29 -31.12
CA SER A 53 -11.52 0.79 -30.47
C SER A 53 -11.40 0.74 -28.93
N ARG A 54 -10.93 -0.39 -28.38
CA ARG A 54 -10.70 -0.54 -26.93
C ARG A 54 -9.63 0.43 -26.41
N VAL A 55 -8.53 0.61 -27.14
CA VAL A 55 -7.45 1.56 -26.80
C VAL A 55 -7.98 3.00 -26.83
N LYS A 56 -8.87 3.33 -27.77
CA LYS A 56 -9.51 4.66 -27.78
C LYS A 56 -10.34 4.90 -26.53
N ALA A 57 -11.17 3.94 -26.11
CA ALA A 57 -11.94 4.04 -24.87
C ALA A 57 -11.02 4.11 -23.64
N TYR A 58 -9.98 3.29 -23.60
CA TYR A 58 -8.98 3.28 -22.54
C TYR A 58 -8.25 4.62 -22.42
N SER A 59 -7.79 5.17 -23.54
CA SER A 59 -7.15 6.49 -23.60
C SER A 59 -8.09 7.60 -23.15
N ALA A 60 -9.39 7.53 -23.48
CA ALA A 60 -10.38 8.48 -22.98
C ALA A 60 -10.49 8.44 -21.44
N ALA A 61 -10.53 7.25 -20.84
CA ALA A 61 -10.53 7.08 -19.37
C ALA A 61 -9.23 7.61 -18.73
N ILE A 62 -8.08 7.38 -19.37
CA ILE A 62 -6.80 7.95 -18.90
C ILE A 62 -6.83 9.47 -18.91
N ASN A 63 -7.37 10.07 -19.97
CA ASN A 63 -7.42 11.52 -20.13
C ASN A 63 -8.47 12.19 -19.23
N SER A 64 -9.52 11.46 -18.81
CA SER A 64 -10.46 11.95 -17.80
C SER A 64 -9.94 11.85 -16.38
N GLY A 65 -8.84 11.11 -16.17
CA GLY A 65 -8.23 10.91 -14.86
C GLY A 65 -8.95 9.94 -13.93
N ASP A 66 -9.94 9.20 -14.45
CA ASP A 66 -10.76 8.28 -13.66
C ASP A 66 -10.06 6.92 -13.52
N ILE A 67 -9.38 6.70 -12.38
CA ILE A 67 -8.63 5.46 -12.12
C ILE A 67 -9.53 4.22 -12.08
N VAL A 68 -10.80 4.36 -11.70
CA VAL A 68 -11.77 3.26 -11.66
C VAL A 68 -12.12 2.81 -13.08
N ALA A 69 -12.41 3.77 -13.98
CA ALA A 69 -12.66 3.47 -15.39
C ALA A 69 -11.43 2.90 -16.11
N ILE A 70 -10.23 3.39 -15.78
CA ILE A 70 -8.97 2.83 -16.28
C ILE A 70 -8.84 1.36 -15.87
N ASP A 71 -9.00 1.05 -14.57
CA ASP A 71 -8.93 -0.31 -14.06
C ASP A 71 -9.94 -1.25 -14.74
N ALA A 72 -11.20 -0.81 -14.86
CA ALA A 72 -12.27 -1.60 -15.48
C ALA A 72 -12.00 -1.97 -16.95
N LEU A 73 -11.24 -1.14 -17.67
CA LEU A 73 -10.89 -1.36 -19.08
C LEU A 73 -9.56 -2.13 -19.26
N TYR A 74 -8.66 -2.08 -18.28
CA TYR A 74 -7.28 -2.56 -18.38
C TYR A 74 -7.17 -4.03 -18.82
N ASP A 75 -7.87 -4.94 -18.14
CA ASP A 75 -7.79 -6.39 -18.44
C ASP A 75 -8.37 -6.71 -19.82
N GLY A 76 -9.40 -5.97 -20.24
CA GLY A 76 -10.00 -6.10 -21.57
C GLY A 76 -9.04 -5.70 -22.69
N VAL A 77 -8.31 -4.59 -22.52
CA VAL A 77 -7.31 -4.13 -23.49
C VAL A 77 -6.12 -5.09 -23.55
N THR A 78 -5.57 -5.50 -22.40
CA THR A 78 -4.41 -6.40 -22.35
C THR A 78 -4.73 -7.80 -22.90
N LYS A 79 -5.94 -8.32 -22.66
CA LYS A 79 -6.41 -9.57 -23.27
C LYS A 79 -6.54 -9.43 -24.78
N GLN A 80 -7.18 -8.37 -25.28
CA GLN A 80 -7.32 -8.16 -26.72
C GLN A 80 -5.96 -7.96 -27.41
N LEU A 81 -5.01 -7.30 -26.76
CA LEU A 81 -3.65 -7.13 -27.27
C LEU A 81 -2.99 -8.48 -27.60
N LYS A 82 -3.09 -9.46 -26.69
CA LYS A 82 -2.55 -10.81 -26.92
C LYS A 82 -3.22 -11.52 -28.11
N VAL A 83 -4.52 -11.32 -28.29
CA VAL A 83 -5.27 -11.87 -29.44
C VAL A 83 -4.74 -11.26 -30.75
N VAL A 84 -4.56 -9.93 -30.80
CA VAL A 84 -4.04 -9.25 -31.99
C VAL A 84 -2.61 -9.69 -32.31
N GLU A 85 -1.72 -9.79 -31.32
CA GLU A 85 -0.35 -10.26 -31.54
C GLU A 85 -0.32 -11.68 -32.12
N SER A 86 -1.16 -12.58 -31.60
CA SER A 86 -1.30 -13.93 -32.12
C SER A 86 -1.81 -13.96 -33.57
N SER A 87 -2.83 -13.16 -33.89
CA SER A 87 -3.37 -13.07 -35.25
C SER A 87 -2.37 -12.47 -36.23
N ILE A 88 -1.64 -11.42 -35.84
CA ILE A 88 -0.56 -10.84 -36.66
C ILE A 88 0.57 -11.85 -36.89
N GLY A 89 0.89 -12.68 -35.89
CA GLY A 89 1.90 -13.74 -36.03
C GLY A 89 1.61 -14.74 -37.16
N LYS A 90 0.33 -14.90 -37.54
CA LYS A 90 -0.13 -15.77 -38.64
C LYS A 90 -0.06 -15.10 -40.02
N VAL A 91 0.22 -13.81 -40.10
CA VAL A 91 0.26 -13.05 -41.36
C VAL A 91 1.57 -13.31 -42.10
N SER A 92 1.45 -13.66 -43.39
CA SER A 92 2.58 -13.88 -44.28
C SER A 92 3.34 -12.58 -44.60
N GLY A 93 4.67 -12.67 -44.64
CA GLY A 93 5.56 -11.54 -44.93
C GLY A 93 5.88 -10.69 -43.70
N ALA A 94 7.19 -10.51 -43.43
CA ALA A 94 7.66 -9.74 -42.28
C ALA A 94 7.25 -8.26 -42.36
N ALA A 95 7.26 -7.66 -43.56
CA ALA A 95 6.84 -6.28 -43.77
C ALA A 95 5.37 -6.06 -43.37
N ASN A 96 4.46 -6.95 -43.79
CA ASN A 96 3.05 -6.88 -43.44
C ASN A 96 2.82 -7.00 -41.93
N ARG A 97 3.55 -7.92 -41.26
CA ARG A 97 3.49 -8.04 -39.80
C ARG A 97 3.98 -6.78 -39.12
N ALA A 98 5.11 -6.21 -39.57
CA ALA A 98 5.67 -5.00 -39.01
C ALA A 98 4.70 -3.81 -39.14
N GLU A 99 4.03 -3.68 -40.29
CA GLU A 99 3.00 -2.67 -40.50
C GLU A 99 1.83 -2.83 -39.51
N LEU A 100 1.27 -4.04 -39.37
CA LEU A 100 0.16 -4.29 -38.45
C LEU A 100 0.57 -4.10 -36.98
N LEU A 101 1.79 -4.50 -36.60
CA LEU A 101 2.34 -4.29 -35.26
C LEU A 101 2.49 -2.79 -34.96
N SER A 102 3.01 -2.02 -35.92
CA SER A 102 3.14 -0.57 -35.79
C SER A 102 1.77 0.09 -35.64
N LYS A 103 0.80 -0.32 -36.46
CA LYS A 103 -0.54 0.27 -36.49
C LYS A 103 -1.38 -0.02 -35.24
N TYR A 104 -1.39 -1.26 -34.77
CA TYR A 104 -2.34 -1.70 -33.72
C TYR A 104 -1.68 -2.01 -32.38
N VAL A 105 -0.52 -2.68 -32.38
CA VAL A 105 0.10 -3.20 -31.15
C VAL A 105 0.90 -2.13 -30.42
N THR A 106 1.69 -1.33 -31.14
CA THR A 106 2.58 -0.33 -30.56
C THR A 106 1.83 0.75 -29.76
N PRO A 107 0.75 1.36 -30.28
CA PRO A 107 -0.03 2.34 -29.51
C PRO A 107 -0.68 1.74 -28.26
N ALA A 108 -1.18 0.49 -28.35
CA ALA A 108 -1.79 -0.21 -27.22
C ALA A 108 -0.79 -0.46 -26.10
N LYS A 109 0.40 -1.00 -26.44
CA LYS A 109 1.48 -1.26 -25.48
C LYS A 109 1.92 0.01 -24.77
N LYS A 110 2.06 1.12 -25.51
CA LYS A 110 2.41 2.42 -24.94
C LYS A 110 1.43 2.85 -23.85
N GLU A 111 0.12 2.79 -24.11
CA GLU A 111 -0.89 3.18 -23.11
C GLU A 111 -0.93 2.24 -21.91
N ILE A 112 -0.78 0.92 -22.12
CA ILE A 112 -0.71 -0.08 -21.04
C ILE A 112 0.51 0.17 -20.15
N GLU A 113 1.71 0.29 -20.72
CA GLU A 113 2.94 0.49 -19.96
C GLU A 113 2.94 1.82 -19.21
N ARG A 114 2.30 2.85 -19.77
CA ARG A 114 2.14 4.17 -19.14
C ARG A 114 1.31 4.15 -17.86
N THR A 115 0.45 3.14 -17.67
CA THR A 115 -0.60 3.10 -16.64
C THR A 115 -0.58 1.85 -15.75
N ILE A 116 0.21 0.82 -16.09
CA ILE A 116 0.23 -0.47 -15.38
C ILE A 116 0.48 -0.34 -13.88
N TYR A 117 1.31 0.62 -13.45
CA TYR A 117 1.59 0.79 -12.03
C TYR A 117 0.48 1.51 -11.29
N GLU A 118 -0.25 2.43 -11.92
CA GLU A 118 -1.41 3.09 -11.32
C GLU A 118 -2.53 2.07 -11.09
N VAL A 119 -2.80 1.24 -12.09
CA VAL A 119 -3.76 0.12 -11.96
C VAL A 119 -3.32 -0.84 -10.85
N SER A 120 -2.03 -1.19 -10.81
CA SER A 120 -1.49 -2.06 -9.75
C SER A 120 -1.58 -1.43 -8.36
N GLN A 121 -1.36 -0.12 -8.23
CA GLN A 121 -1.50 0.61 -6.97
C GLN A 121 -2.97 0.60 -6.53
N TYR A 122 -3.89 0.95 -7.44
CA TYR A 122 -5.33 0.97 -7.17
C TYR A 122 -5.82 -0.38 -6.65
N ARG A 123 -5.54 -1.46 -7.39
CA ARG A 123 -5.91 -2.83 -7.00
C ARG A 123 -5.31 -3.24 -5.66
N LEU A 124 -4.04 -2.89 -5.41
CA LEU A 124 -3.39 -3.24 -4.15
C LEU A 124 -4.03 -2.51 -2.97
N VAL A 125 -4.36 -1.22 -3.10
CA VAL A 125 -5.00 -0.46 -2.03
C VAL A 125 -6.42 -0.97 -1.76
N LEU A 126 -7.18 -1.32 -2.80
CA LEU A 126 -8.49 -1.96 -2.61
C LEU A 126 -8.37 -3.29 -1.88
N ASN A 127 -7.39 -4.12 -2.24
CA ASN A 127 -7.14 -5.38 -1.54
C ASN A 127 -6.76 -5.14 -0.07
N ILE A 128 -5.92 -4.15 0.22
CA ILE A 128 -5.59 -3.78 1.61
C ILE A 128 -6.86 -3.40 2.36
N LEU A 129 -7.69 -2.51 1.79
CA LEU A 129 -8.94 -2.07 2.41
C LEU A 129 -9.90 -3.23 2.68
N MET A 130 -10.09 -4.13 1.71
CA MET A 130 -10.93 -5.32 1.88
C MET A 130 -10.41 -6.22 3.01
N ASN A 131 -9.10 -6.51 3.04
CA ASN A 131 -8.54 -7.38 4.07
C ASN A 131 -8.61 -6.76 5.47
N LEU A 132 -8.47 -5.44 5.60
CA LEU A 132 -8.66 -4.73 6.87
C LEU A 132 -10.10 -4.82 7.38
N THR A 133 -11.09 -4.89 6.47
CA THR A 133 -12.51 -4.99 6.85
C THR A 133 -12.99 -6.43 7.07
N GLU A 134 -12.35 -7.41 6.45
CA GLU A 134 -12.76 -8.82 6.50
C GLU A 134 -11.95 -9.63 7.53
N ASN A 135 -10.73 -9.19 7.86
CA ASN A 135 -9.87 -9.85 8.84
C ASN A 135 -9.47 -8.84 9.92
N GLU A 136 -9.78 -9.16 11.18
CA GLU A 136 -9.46 -8.32 12.34
C GLU A 136 -7.95 -8.07 12.48
N GLU A 137 -7.12 -8.99 11.97
CA GLU A 137 -5.66 -8.90 11.97
C GLU A 137 -5.08 -9.09 10.56
N TYR A 138 -4.98 -8.01 9.78
CA TYR A 138 -4.34 -8.05 8.47
C TYR A 138 -2.81 -7.97 8.58
N GLU A 139 -2.18 -9.10 8.94
CA GLU A 139 -0.73 -9.21 9.16
C GLU A 139 0.13 -8.71 7.97
N ALA A 140 -0.38 -8.80 6.74
CA ALA A 140 0.36 -8.41 5.55
C ALA A 140 0.34 -6.90 5.26
N TYR A 141 -0.34 -6.09 6.08
CA TYR A 141 -0.52 -4.65 5.88
C TYR A 141 0.80 -3.92 5.60
N ASP A 142 1.81 -4.07 6.46
CA ASP A 142 3.10 -3.37 6.30
C ASP A 142 3.86 -3.79 5.04
N ALA A 143 3.79 -5.08 4.70
CA ALA A 143 4.41 -5.62 3.50
C ALA A 143 3.76 -5.06 2.24
N ASP A 144 2.43 -4.97 2.21
CA ASP A 144 1.67 -4.44 1.08
C ASP A 144 1.76 -2.91 0.98
N MET A 145 1.84 -2.18 2.09
CA MET A 145 2.17 -0.74 2.07
C MET A 145 3.59 -0.47 1.55
N THR A 146 4.55 -1.33 1.91
CA THR A 146 5.92 -1.26 1.37
C THR A 146 5.95 -1.56 -0.13
N LYS A 147 5.15 -2.54 -0.56
CA LYS A 147 4.97 -2.86 -1.99
C LYS A 147 4.34 -1.70 -2.75
N LEU A 148 3.37 -0.99 -2.16
CA LEU A 148 2.77 0.21 -2.74
C LEU A 148 3.82 1.30 -3.01
N GLU A 149 4.72 1.56 -2.05
CA GLU A 149 5.84 2.49 -2.26
C GLU A 149 6.79 2.08 -3.39
N ARG A 150 7.04 0.78 -3.52
CA ARG A 150 7.83 0.26 -4.65
C ARG A 150 7.12 0.47 -5.98
N LEU A 151 5.80 0.25 -6.05
CA LEU A 151 5.01 0.48 -7.27
C LEU A 151 5.06 1.95 -7.69
N LYS A 152 4.93 2.89 -6.74
CA LYS A 152 5.03 4.34 -6.98
C LYS A 152 6.37 4.73 -7.60
N LYS A 153 7.48 4.21 -7.05
CA LYS A 153 8.83 4.44 -7.61
C LYS A 153 8.97 3.88 -9.02
N ARG A 154 8.46 2.68 -9.28
CA ARG A 154 8.50 2.05 -10.62
C ARG A 154 7.63 2.80 -11.63
N ALA A 155 6.50 3.35 -11.20
CA ALA A 155 5.62 4.15 -12.04
C ALA A 155 6.34 5.36 -12.64
N VAL A 156 7.12 6.07 -11.82
CA VAL A 156 7.95 7.20 -12.26
C VAL A 156 9.03 6.72 -13.23
N ALA A 157 9.83 5.73 -12.81
CA ALA A 157 10.96 5.23 -13.60
C ALA A 157 10.57 4.75 -15.00
N ILE A 158 9.43 4.05 -15.14
CA ILE A 158 8.98 3.55 -16.45
C ILE A 158 8.44 4.64 -17.36
N LYS A 159 7.79 5.67 -16.82
CA LYS A 159 7.36 6.83 -17.62
C LYS A 159 8.56 7.65 -18.10
N GLU A 160 9.57 7.82 -17.26
CA GLU A 160 10.83 8.47 -17.64
C GLU A 160 11.57 7.70 -18.73
N ALA A 161 11.77 6.39 -18.54
CA ALA A 161 12.46 5.54 -19.52
C ALA A 161 11.73 5.48 -20.86
N GLY A 162 10.39 5.38 -20.83
CA GLY A 162 9.55 5.36 -22.02
C GLY A 162 9.31 6.73 -22.66
N LYS A 163 9.75 7.82 -22.01
CA LYS A 163 9.42 9.22 -22.37
C LYS A 163 7.92 9.40 -22.58
N TYR A 164 7.12 8.78 -21.71
CA TYR A 164 5.67 8.83 -21.80
C TYR A 164 5.14 10.18 -21.34
N SER A 165 4.06 10.63 -21.95
CA SER A 165 3.35 11.82 -21.48
C SER A 165 2.88 11.62 -20.03
N PRO A 166 2.91 12.67 -19.19
CA PRO A 166 2.34 12.60 -17.86
C PRO A 166 0.89 12.15 -17.88
N LEU A 167 0.49 11.40 -16.86
CA LEU A 167 -0.91 11.03 -16.63
C LEU A 167 -1.70 12.25 -16.13
N HIS A 168 -3.02 12.20 -16.25
CA HIS A 168 -3.89 13.19 -15.62
C HIS A 168 -3.62 13.23 -14.11
N ALA A 169 -3.56 14.43 -13.53
CA ALA A 169 -3.16 14.60 -12.13
C ALA A 169 -4.12 13.88 -11.17
N ASP A 170 -5.42 13.85 -11.50
CA ASP A 170 -6.48 13.26 -10.69
C ASP A 170 -6.26 11.77 -10.38
N ILE A 171 -5.60 11.02 -11.27
CA ILE A 171 -5.24 9.62 -10.99
C ILE A 171 -4.37 9.52 -9.74
N ASN A 172 -3.37 10.40 -9.61
CA ASN A 172 -2.54 10.43 -8.42
C ASN A 172 -3.32 10.97 -7.21
N LEU A 173 -4.22 11.94 -7.41
CA LEU A 173 -5.06 12.46 -6.31
C LEU A 173 -5.89 11.33 -5.68
N ASP A 174 -6.56 10.53 -6.51
CA ASP A 174 -7.40 9.42 -6.09
C ASP A 174 -6.58 8.33 -5.39
N LEU A 175 -5.43 7.95 -5.96
CA LEU A 175 -4.53 6.98 -5.34
C LEU A 175 -4.03 7.44 -3.97
N ARG A 176 -3.72 8.74 -3.79
CA ARG A 176 -3.33 9.29 -2.47
C ARG A 176 -4.47 9.28 -1.48
N TYR A 177 -5.68 9.59 -1.94
CA TYR A 177 -6.86 9.54 -1.08
C TYR A 177 -7.13 8.12 -0.60
N LEU A 178 -7.09 7.13 -1.49
CA LEU A 178 -7.26 5.72 -1.14
C LEU A 178 -6.15 5.22 -0.20
N GLU A 179 -4.88 5.56 -0.47
CA GLU A 179 -3.73 5.21 0.37
C GLU A 179 -3.88 5.77 1.80
N ALA A 180 -4.34 7.03 1.93
CA ALA A 180 -4.62 7.63 3.22
C ALA A 180 -5.82 6.99 3.91
N GLY A 181 -6.86 6.61 3.17
CA GLY A 181 -8.00 5.86 3.68
C GLY A 181 -7.58 4.53 4.28
N ALA A 182 -6.77 3.73 3.57
CA ALA A 182 -6.25 2.46 4.06
C ALA A 182 -5.44 2.62 5.35
N ALA A 183 -4.55 3.61 5.42
CA ALA A 183 -3.78 3.88 6.63
C ALA A 183 -4.65 4.36 7.80
N SER A 184 -5.74 5.08 7.51
CA SER A 184 -6.69 5.55 8.52
C SER A 184 -7.54 4.41 9.08
N VAL A 185 -8.00 3.49 8.23
CA VAL A 185 -8.73 2.29 8.68
C VAL A 185 -7.86 1.41 9.55
N ASN A 186 -6.61 1.16 9.14
CA ASN A 186 -5.66 0.40 9.96
C ASN A 186 -5.41 1.07 11.31
N LEU A 187 -5.23 2.40 11.34
CA LEU A 187 -5.13 3.14 12.59
C LEU A 187 -6.35 2.92 13.50
N SER A 188 -7.56 3.03 12.96
CA SER A 188 -8.79 2.82 13.74
C SER A 188 -8.93 1.43 14.32
N ILE A 189 -8.45 0.39 13.65
CA ILE A 189 -8.46 -0.97 14.20
C ILE A 189 -7.67 -0.98 15.51
N TYR A 190 -6.42 -0.51 15.50
CA TYR A 190 -5.58 -0.48 16.70
C TYR A 190 -6.09 0.51 17.76
N ASP A 191 -6.70 1.62 17.36
CA ASP A 191 -7.34 2.56 18.28
C ASP A 191 -8.47 1.88 19.05
N MET A 192 -9.40 1.26 18.31
CA MET A 192 -10.51 0.50 18.90
C MET A 192 -10.04 -0.69 19.73
N THR A 193 -9.00 -1.40 19.32
CA THR A 193 -8.43 -2.53 20.09
C THR A 193 -7.89 -2.05 21.44
N VAL A 194 -7.14 -0.96 21.45
CA VAL A 194 -6.63 -0.39 22.72
C VAL A 194 -7.79 0.12 23.58
N GLU A 195 -8.76 0.81 23.00
CA GLU A 195 -9.95 1.26 23.75
C GLU A 195 -10.75 0.08 24.32
N TYR A 196 -10.97 -0.98 23.54
CA TYR A 196 -11.67 -2.19 23.96
C TYR A 196 -11.01 -2.83 25.19
N PHE A 197 -9.71 -3.10 25.14
CA PHE A 197 -9.02 -3.70 26.27
C PHE A 197 -8.98 -2.79 27.50
N VAL A 198 -8.92 -1.47 27.31
CA VAL A 198 -8.87 -0.55 28.44
C VAL A 198 -10.24 -0.30 29.07
N ASP A 199 -11.30 -0.20 28.27
CA ASP A 199 -12.62 0.25 28.72
C ASP A 199 -13.64 -0.87 28.91
N GLU A 200 -13.59 -1.91 28.08
CA GLU A 200 -14.56 -3.02 28.12
C GLU A 200 -14.01 -4.22 28.91
N GLU A 201 -12.77 -4.65 28.62
CA GLU A 201 -12.13 -5.75 29.35
C GLU A 201 -11.43 -5.27 30.62
N GLU A 202 -11.11 -3.98 30.71
CA GLU A 202 -10.33 -3.38 31.81
C GLU A 202 -8.91 -4.00 31.97
N GLU A 203 -8.39 -4.67 30.93
CA GLU A 203 -7.13 -5.41 30.87
C GLU A 203 -5.98 -4.55 30.28
N ILE A 204 -5.36 -3.72 31.13
CA ILE A 204 -4.27 -2.82 30.70
C ILE A 204 -3.02 -3.54 30.17
N PHE A 205 -2.78 -4.80 30.59
CA PHE A 205 -1.66 -5.59 30.12
C PHE A 205 -1.84 -6.04 28.66
N GLU A 206 -3.05 -6.37 28.24
CA GLU A 206 -3.35 -6.68 26.84
C GLU A 206 -3.31 -5.42 25.98
N ALA A 207 -3.86 -4.30 26.47
CA ALA A 207 -3.79 -3.01 25.79
C ALA A 207 -2.34 -2.54 25.53
N GLU A 208 -1.41 -2.86 26.44
CA GLU A 208 0.01 -2.54 26.31
C GLU A 208 0.64 -3.16 25.06
N LEU A 209 0.23 -4.39 24.70
CA LEU A 209 0.75 -5.11 23.55
C LEU A 209 0.45 -4.39 22.23
N TYR A 210 -0.67 -3.67 22.14
CA TYR A 210 -1.12 -2.95 20.95
C TYR A 210 -0.71 -1.47 20.92
N TYR A 211 -0.25 -0.91 22.04
CA TYR A 211 0.05 0.51 22.17
C TYR A 211 1.16 0.99 21.20
N ASP A 212 2.22 0.20 21.02
CA ASP A 212 3.31 0.58 20.12
C ASP A 212 2.83 0.59 18.66
N ASP A 213 1.93 -0.32 18.28
CA ASP A 213 1.33 -0.35 16.94
C ASP A 213 0.38 0.81 16.72
N LEU A 214 -0.48 1.14 17.69
CA LEU A 214 -1.30 2.34 17.64
C LEU A 214 -0.45 3.60 17.39
N THR A 215 0.63 3.81 18.16
CA THR A 215 1.47 5.00 18.00
C THR A 215 2.27 5.01 16.68
N ARG A 216 2.66 3.83 16.19
CA ARG A 216 3.34 3.64 14.90
C ARG A 216 2.41 3.97 13.74
N TYR A 217 1.20 3.39 13.73
CA TYR A 217 0.21 3.60 12.69
C TYR A 217 -0.40 5.00 12.73
N LEU A 218 -0.44 5.65 13.91
CA LEU A 218 -0.81 7.05 14.03
C LEU A 218 0.09 7.95 13.16
N LYS A 219 1.41 7.81 13.32
CA LYS A 219 2.40 8.57 12.54
C LYS A 219 2.33 8.24 11.05
N GLN A 220 2.09 6.97 10.72
CA GLN A 220 1.94 6.53 9.33
C GLN A 220 0.70 7.19 8.70
N ALA A 221 -0.45 7.14 9.35
CA ALA A 221 -1.69 7.76 8.88
C ALA A 221 -1.52 9.27 8.70
N GLU A 222 -0.95 9.98 9.67
CA GLU A 222 -0.65 11.42 9.54
C GLU A 222 0.21 11.73 8.31
N SER A 223 1.25 10.94 8.07
CA SER A 223 2.13 11.09 6.92
C SER A 223 1.39 10.87 5.59
N LYS A 224 0.50 9.87 5.51
CA LYS A 224 -0.29 9.60 4.30
C LYS A 224 -1.38 10.64 4.07
N ILE A 225 -2.11 11.04 5.13
CA ILE A 225 -3.11 12.10 5.07
C ILE A 225 -2.45 13.41 4.63
N GLY A 226 -1.25 13.73 5.12
CA GLY A 226 -0.49 14.91 4.67
C GLY A 226 -0.21 14.95 3.16
N GLN A 227 -0.20 13.79 2.49
CA GLN A 227 0.01 13.67 1.04
C GLN A 227 -1.28 13.77 0.22
N VAL A 228 -2.46 13.74 0.86
CA VAL A 228 -3.75 13.92 0.17
C VAL A 228 -3.87 15.37 -0.30
N PRO A 229 -4.05 15.67 -1.60
CA PRO A 229 -3.91 17.06 -2.05
C PRO A 229 -5.07 17.98 -1.64
N SER A 230 -6.29 17.46 -1.50
CA SER A 230 -7.45 18.23 -1.04
C SER A 230 -7.35 18.61 0.44
N PRO A 231 -7.23 19.91 0.81
CA PRO A 231 -7.15 20.33 2.21
C PRO A 231 -8.40 19.94 3.01
N LYS A 232 -9.59 20.05 2.40
CA LYS A 232 -10.85 19.66 3.03
C LYS A 232 -10.87 18.17 3.36
N ALA A 233 -10.39 17.32 2.45
CA ALA A 233 -10.26 15.88 2.70
C ALA A 233 -9.27 15.59 3.84
N ARG A 234 -8.12 16.28 3.87
CA ARG A 234 -7.14 16.14 4.96
C ARG A 234 -7.74 16.47 6.31
N VAL A 235 -8.43 17.62 6.43
CA VAL A 235 -9.08 18.03 7.68
C VAL A 235 -10.08 16.98 8.15
N LYS A 236 -10.90 16.45 7.23
CA LYS A 236 -11.86 15.39 7.54
C LYS A 236 -11.15 14.12 8.05
N LEU A 237 -10.17 13.60 7.30
CA LEU A 237 -9.44 12.39 7.69
C LEU A 237 -8.71 12.56 9.03
N LEU A 238 -8.10 13.73 9.28
CA LEU A 238 -7.46 14.02 10.56
C LEU A 238 -8.49 14.01 11.70
N ALA A 239 -9.63 14.66 11.52
CA ALA A 239 -10.68 14.75 12.53
C ALA A 239 -11.29 13.39 12.85
N ASP A 240 -11.57 12.58 11.82
CA ASP A 240 -12.28 11.31 11.99
C ASP A 240 -11.40 10.19 12.54
N PHE A 241 -10.10 10.19 12.22
CA PHE A 241 -9.22 9.03 12.48
C PHE A 241 -8.01 9.36 13.35
N VAL A 242 -7.38 10.51 13.14
CA VAL A 242 -6.12 10.85 13.85
C VAL A 242 -6.40 11.47 15.22
N GLN A 243 -7.42 12.32 15.35
CA GLN A 243 -7.72 12.96 16.64
C GLN A 243 -8.20 11.95 17.70
N PRO A 244 -9.12 11.01 17.41
CA PRO A 244 -9.51 9.98 18.38
C PRO A 244 -8.30 9.16 18.86
N ALA A 245 -7.52 8.60 17.93
CA ALA A 245 -6.31 7.86 18.26
C ALA A 245 -5.28 8.65 19.08
N LYS A 246 -5.14 9.95 18.85
CA LYS A 246 -4.29 10.81 19.70
C LYS A 246 -4.81 10.93 21.13
N VAL A 247 -6.13 11.06 21.28
CA VAL A 247 -6.76 11.09 22.60
C VAL A 247 -6.52 9.77 23.31
N THR A 248 -6.75 8.63 22.64
CA THR A 248 -6.47 7.28 23.19
C THR A 248 -5.02 7.15 23.62
N VAL A 249 -4.06 7.49 22.74
CA VAL A 249 -2.63 7.45 23.05
C VAL A 249 -2.31 8.26 24.31
N GLU A 250 -2.68 9.54 24.38
CA GLU A 250 -2.34 10.37 25.53
C GLU A 250 -3.09 9.97 26.80
N ARG A 251 -4.29 9.40 26.67
CA ARG A 251 -5.11 8.90 27.78
C ARG A 251 -4.49 7.69 28.47
N VAL A 252 -3.88 6.75 27.73
CA VAL A 252 -3.40 5.45 28.27
C VAL A 252 -1.88 5.36 28.47
N LYS A 253 -1.12 6.29 27.87
CA LYS A 253 0.35 6.30 27.83
C LYS A 253 1.05 6.11 29.18
N TYR A 254 0.50 6.68 30.25
CA TYR A 254 1.14 6.59 31.57
C TYR A 254 0.88 5.25 32.25
N GLU A 255 -0.28 4.64 32.07
CA GLU A 255 -0.57 3.29 32.55
C GLU A 255 0.28 2.26 31.81
N VAL A 256 0.38 2.37 30.49
CA VAL A 256 1.32 1.57 29.67
C VAL A 256 2.76 1.75 30.17
N SER A 257 3.17 2.98 30.50
CA SER A 257 4.50 3.25 31.06
C SER A 257 4.71 2.62 32.45
N GLN A 258 3.65 2.54 33.27
CA GLN A 258 3.70 1.88 34.58
C GLN A 258 3.87 0.36 34.42
N VAL A 259 3.10 -0.28 33.53
CA VAL A 259 3.23 -1.71 33.22
C VAL A 259 4.65 -2.05 32.77
N ARG A 260 5.16 -1.33 31.76
CA ARG A 260 6.55 -1.53 31.25
C ARG A 260 7.62 -1.32 32.32
N LEU A 261 7.40 -0.38 33.25
CA LEU A 261 8.33 -0.15 34.36
C LEU A 261 8.32 -1.35 35.32
N LEU A 262 7.15 -1.91 35.63
CA LEU A 262 7.01 -3.08 36.49
C LEU A 262 7.65 -4.32 35.86
N ASP A 263 7.49 -4.54 34.55
CA ASP A 263 8.19 -5.63 33.85
C ASP A 263 9.71 -5.48 33.92
N LYS A 264 10.21 -4.26 33.73
CA LYS A 264 11.64 -3.97 33.90
C LYS A 264 12.11 -4.26 35.33
N VAL A 265 11.32 -3.90 36.34
CA VAL A 265 11.59 -4.19 37.75
C VAL A 265 11.66 -5.71 37.97
N GLU A 266 10.71 -6.46 37.42
CA GLU A 266 10.68 -7.92 37.52
C GLU A 266 11.93 -8.55 36.89
N VAL A 267 12.30 -8.14 35.67
CA VAL A 267 13.50 -8.63 34.97
C VAL A 267 14.78 -8.38 35.80
N LEU A 268 14.92 -7.18 36.38
CA LEU A 268 16.06 -6.85 37.25
C LEU A 268 16.07 -7.71 38.52
N ALA A 269 14.90 -7.90 39.14
CA ALA A 269 14.78 -8.67 40.36
C ALA A 269 15.07 -10.16 40.13
N LYS A 270 14.56 -10.75 39.04
CA LYS A 270 14.90 -12.11 38.57
C LYS A 270 16.40 -12.28 38.33
N ALA A 271 17.08 -11.24 37.87
CA ALA A 271 18.53 -11.22 37.68
C ALA A 271 19.34 -10.98 38.98
N GLY A 272 18.69 -10.89 40.15
CA GLY A 272 19.34 -10.63 41.44
C GLY A 272 19.78 -9.17 41.65
N LYS A 273 19.43 -8.26 40.73
CA LYS A 273 19.81 -6.84 40.77
C LYS A 273 18.85 -6.01 41.62
N ILE A 274 18.68 -6.40 42.89
CA ILE A 274 17.65 -5.86 43.79
C ILE A 274 17.76 -4.34 44.00
N THR A 275 18.98 -3.81 44.15
CA THR A 275 19.18 -2.35 44.33
C THR A 275 18.71 -1.56 43.10
N GLU A 276 19.01 -2.05 41.89
CA GLU A 276 18.55 -1.43 40.63
C GLU A 276 17.03 -1.53 40.51
N ALA A 277 16.45 -2.69 40.85
CA ALA A 277 15.00 -2.91 40.83
C ALA A 277 14.26 -1.93 41.77
N LYS A 278 14.74 -1.72 43.01
CA LYS A 278 14.17 -0.72 43.93
C LYS A 278 14.26 0.70 43.40
N ALA A 279 15.37 1.06 42.76
CA ALA A 279 15.56 2.38 42.18
C ALA A 279 14.63 2.64 40.99
N GLU A 280 14.34 1.64 40.16
CA GLU A 280 13.34 1.74 39.11
C GLU A 280 11.92 1.81 39.68
N LEU A 281 11.58 0.96 40.66
CA LEU A 281 10.27 0.93 41.30
C LEU A 281 9.90 2.28 41.95
N ALA A 282 10.87 2.99 42.53
CA ALA A 282 10.67 4.34 43.08
C ALA A 282 10.26 5.40 42.04
N LYS A 283 10.29 5.10 40.74
CA LYS A 283 9.79 5.99 39.68
C LYS A 283 8.27 5.88 39.49
N LEU A 284 7.62 4.84 40.03
CA LEU A 284 6.21 4.53 39.78
C LEU A 284 5.26 5.60 40.30
N ASP A 285 5.48 6.12 41.51
CA ASP A 285 4.62 7.17 42.09
C ASP A 285 4.63 8.45 41.23
N ARG A 286 5.80 8.81 40.70
CA ARG A 286 5.92 9.94 39.75
C ARG A 286 5.16 9.70 38.45
N LEU A 287 5.05 8.45 37.98
CA LEU A 287 4.25 8.13 36.81
C LEU A 287 2.75 8.23 37.11
N ARG A 288 2.30 7.79 38.28
CA ARG A 288 0.91 7.92 38.74
C ARG A 288 0.48 9.39 38.85
N ASP A 289 1.31 10.22 39.48
CA ASP A 289 1.04 11.66 39.60
C ASP A 289 0.92 12.32 38.23
N ARG A 290 1.81 11.96 37.29
CA ARG A 290 1.76 12.46 35.92
C ARG A 290 0.54 11.96 35.16
N ALA A 291 0.13 10.71 35.35
CA ALA A 291 -1.06 10.16 34.73
C ALA A 291 -2.31 10.96 35.13
N ALA A 292 -2.47 11.23 36.43
CA ALA A 292 -3.58 12.04 36.95
C ALA A 292 -3.55 13.47 36.38
N ALA A 293 -2.38 14.13 36.43
CA ALA A 293 -2.24 15.50 35.96
C ALA A 293 -2.53 15.66 34.46
N ILE A 294 -2.09 14.71 33.62
CA ILE A 294 -2.31 14.77 32.17
C ILE A 294 -3.77 14.49 31.82
N LYS A 295 -4.43 13.56 32.52
CA LYS A 295 -5.86 13.29 32.33
C LYS A 295 -6.71 14.50 32.70
N GLU A 296 -6.40 15.16 33.82
CA GLU A 296 -7.07 16.39 34.23
C GLU A 296 -6.85 17.53 33.23
N ALA A 297 -5.59 17.77 32.82
CA ALA A 297 -5.25 18.84 31.87
C ALA A 297 -5.86 18.63 30.48
N GLY A 298 -5.85 17.38 29.99
CA GLY A 298 -6.43 17.00 28.71
C GLY A 298 -7.95 16.84 28.72
N LYS A 299 -8.57 16.85 29.91
CA LYS A 299 -10.00 16.51 30.12
C LYS A 299 -10.35 15.16 29.49
N TYR A 300 -9.44 14.20 29.57
CA TYR A 300 -9.66 12.87 29.04
C TYR A 300 -10.63 12.10 29.94
N GLN A 301 -11.36 11.16 29.35
CA GLN A 301 -12.16 10.22 30.13
C GLN A 301 -11.25 9.44 31.08
N ALA A 302 -11.66 9.37 32.35
CA ALA A 302 -10.95 8.59 33.35
C ALA A 302 -11.01 7.10 32.97
N LEU A 303 -9.90 6.39 33.14
CA LEU A 303 -9.86 4.95 32.94
C LEU A 303 -10.68 4.23 34.03
N PRO A 304 -11.19 3.02 33.75
CA PRO A 304 -11.81 2.19 34.77
C PRO A 304 -10.90 1.99 35.99
N LYS A 305 -11.52 1.88 37.17
CA LYS A 305 -10.75 1.73 38.42
C LYS A 305 -9.99 0.39 38.48
N ALA A 306 -10.49 -0.64 37.79
CA ALA A 306 -9.83 -1.94 37.73
C ALA A 306 -8.44 -1.85 37.09
N VAL A 307 -8.25 -1.01 36.06
CA VAL A 307 -6.93 -0.77 35.44
C VAL A 307 -5.87 -0.36 36.48
N ASP A 308 -6.17 0.61 37.36
CA ASP A 308 -5.24 1.01 38.43
C ASP A 308 -5.08 -0.10 39.50
N ALA A 309 -6.17 -0.83 39.80
CA ALA A 309 -6.13 -1.94 40.74
C ALA A 309 -5.20 -3.07 40.26
N ASP A 310 -5.23 -3.41 38.98
CA ASP A 310 -4.41 -4.46 38.37
C ASP A 310 -2.92 -4.09 38.37
N ILE A 311 -2.60 -2.85 38.01
CA ILE A 311 -1.21 -2.34 38.09
C ILE A 311 -0.70 -2.40 39.53
N ARG A 312 -1.52 -2.02 40.52
CA ARG A 312 -1.16 -2.10 41.95
C ARG A 312 -1.01 -3.53 42.43
N PHE A 313 -1.87 -4.43 41.97
CA PHE A 313 -1.79 -5.84 42.32
C PHE A 313 -0.47 -6.43 41.82
N TYR A 314 -0.09 -6.17 40.55
CA TYR A 314 1.18 -6.60 40.00
C TYR A 314 2.37 -6.00 40.78
N GLU A 315 2.33 -4.71 41.11
CA GLU A 315 3.34 -4.08 41.96
C GLU A 315 3.51 -4.80 43.31
N GLN A 316 2.39 -5.12 43.98
CA GLN A 316 2.40 -5.80 45.28
C GLN A 316 2.99 -7.20 45.18
N GLN A 317 2.69 -7.94 44.11
CA GLN A 317 3.27 -9.25 43.85
C GLN A 317 4.80 -9.16 43.73
N LEU A 318 5.31 -8.21 42.95
CA LEU A 318 6.75 -8.01 42.80
C LEU A 318 7.43 -7.67 44.12
N ARG A 319 6.83 -6.79 44.93
CA ARG A 319 7.34 -6.45 46.28
C ARG A 319 7.40 -7.67 47.19
N ALA A 320 6.35 -8.47 47.23
CA ALA A 320 6.27 -9.66 48.07
C ALA A 320 7.28 -10.73 47.62
N GLN A 321 7.35 -11.00 46.32
CA GLN A 321 8.20 -12.06 45.76
C GLN A 321 9.69 -11.75 45.87
N TYR A 322 10.10 -10.50 45.64
CA TYR A 322 11.51 -10.11 45.54
C TYR A 322 12.02 -9.24 46.69
N LYS A 323 11.19 -8.94 47.70
CA LYS A 323 11.53 -8.10 48.86
C LYS A 323 11.99 -6.68 48.47
N LEU A 324 11.29 -6.08 47.50
CA LEU A 324 11.55 -4.73 46.97
C LEU A 324 11.06 -3.63 47.90
#